data_AF-A0A6J4QIX2-F1
#
_entry.id   AF-A0A6J4QIX2-F1
#
_cell.length_a   1.000
_cell.length_b   1.000
_cell.length_c   1.000
_cell.angle_alpha   90.00
_cell.angle_beta   90.00
_cell.angle_gamma   90.00
#
_symmetry.space_group_name_H-M   'P 1'
#
loop_
_entity.id
_entity.type
_entity.pdbx_description
1 polymer ?
#
loop_
_entity_poly.entity_id
_entity_poly.type
_entity_poly.pdbx_seq_one_letter_code
_entity_poly.pdbx_strand_id
1 'polypeptide(L)'
;MKPGAVLVNTARGDLLDEEQVAATLHDGRLGAAADDVLASEPAFASPLLDAPNTLVTPHVAAQTTEAIDRMGLWAAREVIRILGGESPLYPVPLPRRQEV
;
A
#
# COMPACT_ATOMS: atom_id res chain seq x y z
N MET A 1 -1.59 9.11 18.47
CA MET A 1 -2.50 7.94 18.49
C MET A 1 -2.84 7.59 19.94
N LYS A 2 -3.89 6.80 20.18
CA LYS A 2 -4.17 6.23 21.51
C LYS A 2 -2.97 5.36 21.93
N PRO A 3 -2.50 5.41 23.20
CA PRO A 3 -1.46 4.50 23.68
C PRO A 3 -1.85 3.03 23.44
N GLY A 4 -0.91 2.24 22.91
CA GLY A 4 -1.12 0.82 22.59
C GLY A 4 -1.98 0.56 21.34
N ALA A 5 -2.21 1.57 20.49
CA ALA A 5 -2.92 1.37 19.22
C ALA A 5 -2.14 0.43 18.28
N VAL A 6 -2.86 -0.16 17.32
CA VAL A 6 -2.27 -0.97 16.23
C VAL A 6 -2.37 -0.19 14.93
N LEU A 7 -1.25 -0.06 14.22
CA LEU A 7 -1.20 0.53 12.88
C LEU A 7 -1.28 -0.59 11.83
N VAL A 8 -2.06 -0.38 10.78
CA VAL A 8 -2.15 -1.31 9.64
C VAL A 8 -2.04 -0.51 8.35
N ASN A 9 -1.10 -0.86 7.48
CA ASN A 9 -0.93 -0.23 6.18
C ASN A 9 -0.89 -1.26 5.05
N THR A 10 -1.91 -1.19 4.19
CA THR A 10 -2.01 -1.95 2.93
C THR A 10 -2.22 -1.02 1.73
N ALA A 11 -1.93 0.27 1.92
CA ALA A 11 -2.16 1.32 0.94
C ALA A 11 -0.88 1.63 0.16
N ARG A 12 -0.01 2.49 0.70
CA ARG A 12 1.29 2.86 0.11
C ARG A 12 2.31 3.08 1.22
N GLY A 13 3.57 2.73 0.96
CA GLY A 13 4.65 2.87 1.95
C GLY A 13 5.01 4.32 2.26
N ASP A 14 4.87 5.22 1.28
CA ASP A 14 5.18 6.65 1.41
C ASP A 14 4.21 7.46 2.28
N LEU A 15 3.13 6.83 2.76
CA LEU A 15 2.18 7.45 3.69
C LEU A 15 2.72 7.53 5.14
N LEU A 16 3.74 6.74 5.46
CA LEU A 16 4.29 6.61 6.80
C LEU A 16 5.76 7.06 6.83
N ASP A 17 6.14 7.67 7.95
CA ASP A 17 7.54 7.80 8.33
C ASP A 17 7.94 6.52 9.09
N GLU A 18 8.57 5.58 8.39
CA GLU A 18 8.93 4.26 8.94
C GLU A 18 9.87 4.34 10.16
N GLU A 19 10.78 5.32 10.17
CA GLU A 19 11.69 5.55 11.31
C GLU A 19 10.90 5.97 12.54
N GLN A 20 9.94 6.88 12.37
CA GLN A 20 9.08 7.31 13.46
C GLN A 20 8.18 6.17 13.95
N VAL A 21 7.63 5.35 13.05
CA VAL A 21 6.82 4.18 13.42
C VAL A 21 7.67 3.21 14.23
N ALA A 22 8.86 2.82 13.76
CA ALA A 22 9.78 1.95 14.47
C ALA A 22 10.14 2.49 15.86
N ALA A 23 10.50 3.76 15.96
CA ALA A 23 10.79 4.42 17.25
C ALA A 23 9.59 4.35 18.21
N THR A 24 8.37 4.58 17.71
CA THR A 24 7.17 4.53 18.57
C THR A 24 6.78 3.13 19.03
N LEU A 25 7.16 2.09 18.28
CA LEU A 25 7.05 0.69 18.69
C LEU A 25 8.06 0.35 19.79
N HIS A 26 9.31 0.79 19.65
CA HIS A 26 10.33 0.61 20.69
C HIS A 26 9.97 1.31 22.01
N ASP A 27 9.40 2.52 21.93
CA ASP A 27 8.92 3.27 23.10
C ASP A 27 7.65 2.69 23.74
N GLY A 28 6.99 1.71 23.10
CA GLY A 28 5.73 1.11 23.55
C GLY A 28 4.50 2.03 23.43
N ARG A 29 4.63 3.16 22.72
CA ARG A 29 3.51 4.08 22.46
C ARG A 29 2.54 3.49 21.45
N LEU A 30 3.09 2.87 20.41
CA LEU A 30 2.35 2.00 19.49
C LEU A 30 2.44 0.56 20.00
N GLY A 31 1.32 -0.15 19.99
CA GLY A 31 1.25 -1.53 20.46
C GLY A 31 1.75 -2.55 19.44
N ALA A 32 1.48 -2.30 18.15
CA ALA A 32 1.93 -3.11 17.03
C ALA A 32 1.80 -2.36 15.70
N ALA A 33 2.50 -2.83 14.68
CA ALA A 33 2.33 -2.40 13.30
C ALA A 33 2.24 -3.61 12.35
N ALA A 34 1.39 -3.51 11.33
CA ALA A 34 1.28 -4.50 10.27
C ALA A 34 1.29 -3.80 8.90
N ASP A 35 2.35 -4.03 8.14
CA ASP A 35 2.63 -3.29 6.92
C ASP A 35 2.84 -4.27 5.75
N ASP A 36 1.98 -4.18 4.74
CA ASP A 36 2.15 -4.92 3.48
C ASP A 36 2.97 -4.12 2.45
N VAL A 37 3.15 -2.82 2.70
CA VAL A 37 3.82 -1.90 1.80
C VAL A 37 4.90 -1.15 2.56
N LEU A 38 6.01 -0.86 1.89
CA LEU A 38 7.15 -0.16 2.47
C LEU A 38 7.58 0.99 1.55
N ALA A 39 8.21 2.02 2.10
CA ALA A 39 8.61 3.23 1.39
C ALA A 39 9.61 2.93 0.26
N SER A 40 10.44 1.89 0.45
CA SER A 40 11.31 1.34 -0.59
C SER A 40 11.10 -0.16 -0.71
N GLU A 41 10.73 -0.60 -1.91
CA GLU A 41 10.50 -2.01 -2.23
C GLU A 41 11.41 -2.45 -3.39
N PRO A 42 12.07 -3.63 -3.32
CA PRO A 42 12.02 -4.61 -2.23
C PRO A 42 12.70 -4.13 -0.94
N ALA A 43 12.21 -4.60 0.20
CA ALA A 43 12.63 -4.13 1.51
C ALA A 43 13.90 -4.84 1.99
N PHE A 44 15.05 -4.21 1.74
CA PHE A 44 16.35 -4.72 2.20
C PHE A 44 16.84 -4.10 3.51
N ALA A 45 16.29 -2.95 3.91
CA ALA A 45 16.80 -2.15 5.03
C ALA A 45 15.73 -1.31 5.73
N SER A 46 14.44 -1.70 5.68
CA SER A 46 13.41 -0.96 6.39
C SER A 46 13.59 -1.13 7.91
N PRO A 47 13.51 -0.04 8.72
CA PRO A 47 13.61 -0.13 10.17
C PRO A 47 12.46 -0.94 10.79
N LEU A 48 11.35 -1.14 10.07
CA LEU A 48 10.23 -1.96 10.50
C LEU A 48 10.54 -3.46 10.53
N LEU A 49 11.57 -3.91 9.81
CA LEU A 49 11.98 -5.33 9.82
C LEU A 49 12.56 -5.78 11.16
N ASP A 50 13.18 -4.85 11.90
CA ASP A 50 13.80 -5.12 13.21
C ASP A 50 12.96 -4.59 14.39
N ALA A 51 11.89 -3.85 14.12
CA ALA A 51 11.04 -3.24 15.15
C ALA A 51 10.17 -4.27 15.89
N PRO A 52 9.94 -4.11 17.22
CA PRO A 52 9.15 -5.04 18.00
C PRO A 52 7.66 -4.98 17.63
N ASN A 53 6.96 -6.10 17.79
CA ASN A 53 5.52 -6.22 17.54
C ASN A 53 5.12 -5.81 16.10
N THR A 54 5.98 -6.10 15.13
CA THR A 54 5.75 -5.79 13.72
C THR A 54 5.46 -7.04 12.90
N LEU A 55 4.52 -6.95 11.97
CA LEU A 55 4.28 -7.93 10.91
C LEU A 55 4.49 -7.24 9.56
N VAL A 56 5.47 -7.70 8.78
CA VAL A 56 5.69 -7.20 7.43
C VAL A 56 5.38 -8.29 6.42
N THR A 57 4.59 -7.96 5.40
CA THR A 57 4.34 -8.84 4.25
C THR A 57 4.83 -8.20 2.96
N PRO A 58 5.32 -8.96 1.97
CA PRO A 58 6.02 -8.39 0.82
C PRO A 58 5.06 -7.97 -0.30
N HIS A 59 4.20 -6.97 -0.05
CA HIS A 59 3.25 -6.41 -1.00
C HIS A 59 2.33 -7.45 -1.64
N VAL A 60 1.70 -8.24 -0.78
CA VAL A 60 0.87 -9.40 -1.14
C VAL A 60 -0.62 -9.22 -0.87
N ALA A 61 -1.09 -8.05 -0.43
CA ALA A 61 -2.50 -7.82 -0.10
C ALA A 61 -3.47 -8.15 -1.25
N ALA A 62 -3.03 -8.00 -2.50
CA ALA A 62 -3.80 -8.34 -3.70
C ALA A 62 -3.39 -9.66 -4.38
N GLN A 63 -2.41 -10.40 -3.83
CA GLN A 63 -1.80 -11.56 -4.49
C GLN A 63 -2.57 -12.87 -4.24
N THR A 64 -3.85 -12.89 -4.61
CA THR A 64 -4.64 -14.13 -4.74
C THR A 64 -4.94 -14.43 -6.20
N THR A 65 -5.12 -15.70 -6.54
CA THR A 65 -5.47 -16.12 -7.91
C THR A 65 -6.68 -15.36 -8.44
N GLU A 66 -7.75 -15.28 -7.64
CA GLU A 66 -9.01 -14.64 -8.04
C GLU A 66 -8.87 -13.12 -8.19
N ALA A 67 -8.03 -12.47 -7.38
CA ALA A 67 -7.81 -11.02 -7.48
C ALA A 67 -6.99 -10.68 -8.72
N ILE A 68 -5.88 -11.38 -8.94
CA ILE A 68 -5.01 -11.19 -10.10
C ILE A 68 -5.76 -11.48 -11.41
N ASP A 69 -6.53 -12.58 -11.48
CA ASP A 69 -7.35 -12.92 -12.65
C ASP A 69 -8.37 -11.83 -12.95
N ARG A 70 -9.06 -11.31 -11.91
CA ARG A 70 -10.06 -10.24 -12.07
C ARG A 70 -9.42 -8.93 -12.53
N MET A 71 -8.29 -8.55 -11.96
CA MET A 71 -7.54 -7.35 -12.34
C MET A 71 -7.08 -7.42 -13.80
N GLY A 72 -6.47 -8.55 -14.20
CA GLY A 72 -6.04 -8.78 -15.58
C GLY A 72 -7.19 -8.76 -16.57
N LEU A 73 -8.31 -9.43 -16.24
CA LEU A 73 -9.51 -9.44 -17.07
C LEU A 73 -10.10 -8.03 -17.25
N TRP A 74 -10.16 -7.23 -16.18
CA TRP A 74 -10.67 -5.86 -16.27
C TRP A 74 -9.76 -4.97 -17.11
N ALA A 75 -8.44 -5.06 -16.95
CA ALA A 75 -7.49 -4.33 -17.77
C ALA A 75 -7.64 -4.68 -19.27
N ALA A 76 -7.71 -5.98 -19.61
CA ALA A 76 -7.91 -6.43 -20.98
C ALA A 76 -9.23 -5.93 -21.58
N ARG A 77 -10.32 -5.94 -20.80
CA ARG A 77 -11.63 -5.42 -21.24
C ARG A 77 -11.60 -3.92 -21.53
N GLU A 78 -10.94 -3.11 -20.68
CA GLU A 78 -10.81 -1.68 -20.92
C GLU A 78 -9.99 -1.38 -22.18
N VAL A 79 -8.93 -2.15 -22.45
CA VAL A 79 -8.15 -2.02 -23.70
C VAL A 79 -9.02 -2.27 -24.93
N ILE A 80 -9.80 -3.35 -24.95
CA ILE A 80 -10.71 -3.67 -26.05
C ILE A 80 -11.76 -2.57 -26.23
N ARG A 81 -12.36 -2.11 -25.13
CA ARG A 81 -13.35 -1.02 -25.12
C ARG A 81 -12.81 0.25 -25.78
N ILE A 82 -11.64 0.71 -25.36
CA ILE A 82 -11.02 1.94 -25.88
C ILE A 82 -10.64 1.78 -27.36
N LEU A 83 -10.04 0.64 -27.75
CA LEU A 83 -9.70 0.37 -29.15
C LEU A 83 -10.94 0.22 -30.05
N GLY A 84 -12.08 -0.15 -29.48
CA GLY A 84 -13.39 -0.16 -30.14
C GLY A 84 -14.05 1.21 -30.28
N GLY A 85 -13.42 2.28 -29.76
CA GLY A 85 -13.93 3.65 -29.85
C GLY A 85 -14.88 4.06 -28.71
N GLU A 86 -15.05 3.22 -27.69
CA GLU A 86 -15.81 3.56 -26.49
C GLU A 86 -14.94 4.27 -25.44
N SER A 87 -15.59 5.00 -24.52
CA SER A 87 -14.90 5.63 -23.38
C SER A 87 -14.60 4.60 -22.27
N PRO A 88 -13.53 4.75 -21.48
CA PRO A 88 -13.24 3.85 -20.35
C PRO A 88 -14.36 3.89 -19.31
N LEU A 89 -14.62 2.76 -18.66
CA LEU A 89 -15.63 2.66 -17.60
C LEU A 89 -15.09 3.16 -16.25
N TYR A 90 -13.79 3.03 -16.03
CA TYR A 90 -13.13 3.44 -14.79
C TYR A 90 -11.98 4.42 -15.07
N PRO A 91 -12.28 5.64 -15.57
CA PRO A 91 -11.24 6.62 -15.84
C PRO A 91 -10.52 7.00 -14.54
N VAL A 92 -9.19 6.97 -14.57
CA VAL A 92 -8.38 7.51 -13.47
C VAL A 92 -8.62 9.02 -13.43
N PRO A 93 -9.03 9.60 -12.28
CA PRO A 93 -9.17 11.04 -12.16
C PRO A 93 -7.84 11.73 -12.50
N LEU A 94 -7.90 12.73 -13.38
CA LEU A 94 -6.72 13.53 -13.66
C LEU A 94 -6.28 14.25 -12.37
N PRO A 95 -4.98 14.29 -12.06
CA PRO A 95 -4.50 15.06 -10.93
C PRO A 95 -5.00 16.50 -11.08
N ARG A 96 -5.60 17.05 -10.01
CA ARG A 96 -5.95 18.47 -9.96
C ARG A 96 -4.65 19.23 -10.19
N ARG A 97 -4.61 20.12 -11.19
CA ARG A 97 -3.48 21.06 -11.33
C ARG A 97 -3.35 21.77 -9.99
N GLN A 98 -2.20 21.59 -9.33
CA GLN A 98 -1.84 22.47 -8.23
C GLN A 98 -1.56 23.82 -8.89
N GLU A 99 -2.46 24.78 -8.68
CA GLU A 99 -2.15 26.17 -8.99
C GLU A 99 -0.98 26.57 -8.08
N VAL A 100 0.14 26.94 -8.71
CA VAL A 100 1.33 27.47 -8.04
C VAL A 100 1.11 28.94 -7.72
#